data_AF-A0A958AVU6-F1
#
_entry.id   AF-A0A958AVU6-F1
#
_cell.length_a   1.000
_cell.length_b   1.000
_cell.length_c   1.000
_cell.angle_alpha   90.00
_cell.angle_beta   90.00
_cell.angle_gamma   90.00
#
_symmetry.space_group_name_H-M   'P 1'
#
loop_
_entity.id
_entity.type
_entity.pdbx_description
1 polymer ?
#
loop_
_entity_poly.entity_id
_entity_poly.type
_entity_poly.pdbx_seq_one_letter_code
_entity_poly.pdbx_strand_id
1 'polypeptide(L)'
;MTKPSAAENSPALVCDLTAIEAEQRDHHIIATKRLFNHVQATHELENGYAFRLPNDTDTIRHTAEFIIQERKCCSFFTFALELEASGGPLWLRITGQEGVKEVIRAEFGELF
;
A
#
# COMPACT_ATOMS: atom_id res chain seq x y z
N MET A 1 6.83 -41.73 -0.41
CA MET A 1 6.26 -40.79 -1.39
C MET A 1 6.04 -39.48 -0.66
N THR A 2 6.93 -38.51 -0.89
CA THR A 2 7.00 -37.25 -0.15
C THR A 2 5.90 -36.30 -0.62
N LYS A 3 5.15 -35.74 0.32
CA LYS A 3 4.08 -34.76 0.12
C LYS A 3 4.68 -33.45 -0.44
N PRO A 4 4.09 -32.80 -1.46
CA PRO A 4 4.56 -31.48 -1.88
C PRO A 4 4.40 -30.48 -0.73
N SER A 5 5.48 -29.74 -0.45
CA SER A 5 5.51 -28.65 0.52
C SER A 5 4.75 -27.45 -0.02
N ALA A 6 3.95 -26.79 0.82
CA ALA A 6 3.19 -25.59 0.48
C ALA A 6 4.08 -24.33 0.42
N ALA A 7 5.17 -24.38 -0.33
CA ALA A 7 6.19 -23.32 -0.38
C ALA A 7 6.46 -22.76 -1.78
N GLU A 8 5.55 -22.93 -2.75
CA GLU A 8 5.83 -22.60 -4.16
C GLU A 8 4.83 -21.64 -4.82
N ASN A 9 4.05 -20.86 -4.05
CA ASN A 9 3.11 -19.91 -4.66
C ASN A 9 2.97 -18.57 -3.92
N SER A 10 4.04 -18.11 -3.26
CA SER A 10 4.10 -16.74 -2.75
C SER A 10 4.20 -15.77 -3.93
N PRO A 11 3.36 -14.72 -4.00
CA PRO A 11 3.45 -13.74 -5.07
C PRO A 11 4.82 -13.06 -5.04
N ALA A 12 5.40 -12.85 -6.22
CA ALA A 12 6.67 -12.14 -6.34
C ALA A 12 6.54 -10.72 -5.78
N LEU A 13 7.53 -10.28 -5.02
CA LEU A 13 7.60 -8.93 -4.46
C LEU A 13 8.09 -7.93 -5.52
N VAL A 14 7.36 -7.83 -6.63
CA VAL A 14 7.71 -6.97 -7.77
C VAL A 14 6.46 -6.22 -8.21
N CYS A 15 6.55 -4.89 -8.27
CA CYS A 15 5.51 -4.05 -8.83
C CYS A 15 5.40 -4.31 -10.34
N ASP A 16 4.23 -4.78 -10.79
CA ASP A 16 3.88 -4.91 -12.21
C ASP A 16 3.02 -3.72 -12.64
N LEU A 17 3.65 -2.59 -12.95
CA LEU A 17 2.95 -1.42 -13.47
C LEU A 17 2.22 -1.70 -14.80
N THR A 18 2.56 -2.79 -15.50
CA THR A 18 1.88 -3.17 -16.74
C THR A 18 0.47 -3.69 -16.52
N ALA A 19 0.15 -4.13 -15.30
CA ALA A 19 -1.20 -4.47 -14.86
C ALA A 19 -2.15 -3.24 -14.79
N ILE A 20 -1.60 -2.02 -14.91
CA ILE A 20 -2.37 -0.78 -15.07
C ILE A 20 -2.32 -0.37 -16.55
N GLU A 21 -3.49 -0.08 -17.12
CA GLU A 21 -3.64 0.46 -18.48
C GLU A 21 -2.76 1.69 -18.66
N ALA A 22 -2.07 1.78 -19.81
CA ALA A 22 -1.03 2.79 -20.03
C ALA A 22 -1.54 4.23 -19.78
N GLU A 23 -2.75 4.55 -20.22
CA GLU A 23 -3.40 5.85 -20.06
C GLU A 23 -3.71 6.20 -18.59
N GLN A 24 -3.74 5.21 -17.70
CA GLN A 24 -4.07 5.38 -16.28
C GLN A 24 -2.83 5.43 -15.38
N ARG A 25 -1.63 5.16 -15.89
CA ARG A 25 -0.39 5.08 -15.10
C ARG A 25 0.00 6.43 -14.51
N ASP A 26 -0.10 7.50 -15.28
CA ASP A 26 0.21 8.86 -14.79
C ASP A 26 -0.75 9.26 -13.67
N HIS A 27 -2.05 8.95 -13.85
CA HIS A 27 -3.05 9.20 -12.82
C HIS A 27 -2.75 8.42 -11.54
N HIS A 28 -2.36 7.15 -11.67
CA HIS A 28 -1.95 6.31 -10.54
C HIS A 28 -0.75 6.91 -9.80
N ILE A 29 0.32 7.30 -10.51
CA ILE A 29 1.51 7.93 -9.90
C ILE A 29 1.15 9.23 -9.18
N ILE A 30 0.30 10.07 -9.78
CA ILE A 30 -0.16 11.32 -9.18
C ILE A 30 -1.01 11.04 -7.93
N ALA A 31 -1.91 10.07 -7.99
CA ALA A 31 -2.75 9.68 -6.86
C ALA A 31 -1.92 9.16 -5.67
N THR A 32 -0.92 8.31 -5.94
CA THR A 32 0.04 7.84 -4.94
C THR A 32 0.78 9.01 -4.29
N LYS A 33 1.41 9.89 -5.09
CA LYS A 33 2.11 11.08 -4.55
C LYS A 33 1.18 11.98 -3.74
N ARG A 34 -0.04 12.20 -4.23
CA ARG A 34 -1.05 13.01 -3.53
C ARG A 34 -1.38 12.39 -2.17
N LEU A 35 -1.59 11.09 -2.09
CA LEU A 35 -1.88 10.42 -0.83
C LEU A 35 -0.73 10.59 0.18
N PHE A 36 0.50 10.27 -0.24
CA PHE A 36 1.66 10.32 0.65
C PHE A 36 2.01 11.75 1.11
N ASN A 37 1.74 12.77 0.29
CA ASN A 37 1.87 14.17 0.70
C ASN A 37 0.95 14.59 1.87
N HIS A 38 -0.09 13.81 2.18
CA HIS A 38 -0.98 14.06 3.32
C HIS A 38 -0.60 13.25 4.56
N VAL A 39 0.44 12.42 4.51
CA VAL A 39 0.89 11.62 5.65
C VAL A 39 1.36 12.53 6.78
N GLN A 40 0.74 12.39 7.94
CA GLN A 40 1.02 13.17 9.14
C GLN A 40 2.06 12.49 10.05
N ALA A 41 2.14 11.15 9.98
CA ALA A 41 3.12 10.36 10.71
C ALA A 41 3.26 8.98 10.04
N THR A 42 4.46 8.41 10.12
CA THR A 42 4.76 7.06 9.65
C THR A 42 5.27 6.22 10.80
N HIS A 43 4.64 5.07 11.04
CA HIS A 43 5.10 4.08 12.01
C HIS A 43 5.58 2.84 11.27
N GLU A 44 6.83 2.48 11.51
CA GLU A 44 7.37 1.20 11.05
C GLU A 44 6.77 0.05 11.85
N LEU A 45 6.39 -1.02 11.16
CA LEU A 45 5.87 -2.25 11.73
C LEU A 45 6.86 -3.39 11.49
N GLU A 46 6.64 -4.53 12.15
CA GLU A 46 7.44 -5.74 11.91
C GLU A 46 7.35 -6.18 10.43
N ASN A 47 6.16 -6.13 9.84
CA ASN A 47 5.87 -6.63 8.50
C ASN A 47 5.35 -5.56 7.52
N GLY A 48 5.69 -4.28 7.72
CA GLY A 48 5.24 -3.19 6.85
C GLY A 48 5.32 -1.81 7.50
N TYR A 49 4.39 -0.94 7.13
CA TYR A 49 4.26 0.43 7.65
C TYR A 49 2.81 0.79 7.92
N ALA A 50 2.60 1.71 8.87
CA ALA A 50 1.33 2.38 9.11
C ALA A 50 1.50 3.88 8.89
N PHE A 51 0.62 4.46 8.08
CA PHE A 51 0.60 5.86 7.73
C PHE A 51 -0.61 6.53 8.36
N ARG A 52 -0.36 7.55 9.17
CA ARG A 52 -1.40 8.40 9.75
C ARG A 52 -1.80 9.44 8.73
N LEU A 53 -3.10 9.55 8.47
CA LEU A 53 -3.69 10.46 7.50
C LEU A 53 -4.80 11.28 8.16
N PRO A 54 -5.12 12.47 7.61
CA PRO A 54 -6.34 13.19 7.94
C PRO A 54 -7.58 12.30 7.79
N ASN A 55 -8.49 12.36 8.75
CA ASN A 55 -9.78 11.65 8.69
C ASN A 55 -10.87 12.55 8.08
N ASP A 56 -10.66 12.96 6.83
CA ASP A 56 -11.66 13.70 6.05
C ASP A 56 -12.11 12.89 4.82
N THR A 57 -13.28 13.23 4.29
CA THR A 57 -13.92 12.53 3.18
C THR A 57 -13.03 12.41 1.94
N ASP A 58 -12.25 13.44 1.62
CA ASP A 58 -11.40 13.43 0.44
C ASP A 58 -10.21 12.51 0.66
N THR A 59 -9.58 12.56 1.83
CA THR A 59 -8.45 11.68 2.18
C THR A 59 -8.87 10.20 2.19
N ILE A 60 -10.04 9.87 2.74
CA ILE A 60 -10.57 8.50 2.72
C ILE A 60 -10.76 8.02 1.27
N ARG A 61 -11.37 8.85 0.42
CA ARG A 61 -11.63 8.51 -0.99
C ARG A 61 -10.33 8.27 -1.76
N HIS A 62 -9.34 9.16 -1.62
CA HIS A 62 -8.04 8.98 -2.26
C HIS A 62 -7.30 7.75 -1.75
N THR A 63 -7.41 7.44 -0.45
CA THR A 63 -6.79 6.24 0.13
C THR A 63 -7.41 4.96 -0.45
N ALA A 64 -8.75 4.92 -0.58
CA ALA A 64 -9.44 3.79 -1.20
C ALA A 64 -9.06 3.62 -2.68
N GLU A 65 -8.96 4.72 -3.44
CA GLU A 65 -8.54 4.70 -4.83
C GLU A 65 -7.11 4.18 -5.00
N PHE A 66 -6.18 4.67 -4.17
CA PHE A 66 -4.81 4.16 -4.11
C PHE A 66 -4.78 2.65 -3.89
N ILE A 67 -5.49 2.13 -2.88
CA ILE A 67 -5.56 0.68 -2.60
C ILE A 67 -6.09 -0.09 -3.82
N ILE A 68 -7.13 0.40 -4.50
CA ILE A 68 -7.71 -0.26 -5.66
C ILE A 68 -6.70 -0.36 -6.81
N GLN A 69 -5.89 0.68 -7.03
CA GLN A 69 -4.87 0.67 -8.09
C GLN A 69 -3.66 -0.18 -7.71
N GLU A 70 -3.14 -0.04 -6.49
CA GLU A 70 -2.00 -0.83 -5.99
C GLU A 70 -2.30 -2.33 -6.01
N ARG A 71 -3.54 -2.75 -5.76
CA ARG A 71 -3.88 -4.18 -5.85
C ARG A 71 -3.79 -4.75 -7.27
N LYS A 72 -3.70 -3.91 -8.30
CA LYS A 72 -3.46 -4.35 -9.68
C LYS A 72 -1.97 -4.63 -9.91
N CYS A 73 -1.11 -3.67 -9.61
CA CYS A 73 0.34 -3.77 -9.85
C CYS A 73 1.14 -4.44 -8.73
N CYS A 74 0.71 -4.27 -7.47
CA CYS A 74 1.36 -4.74 -6.26
C CYS A 74 0.45 -5.71 -5.48
N SER A 75 0.01 -6.79 -6.14
CA SER A 75 -0.98 -7.74 -5.60
C SER A 75 -0.51 -8.52 -4.35
N PHE A 76 0.78 -8.42 -3.99
CA PHE A 76 1.36 -9.01 -2.78
C PHE A 76 1.17 -8.16 -1.51
N PHE A 77 0.76 -6.89 -1.62
CA PHE A 77 0.48 -6.07 -0.45
C PHE A 77 -0.83 -6.49 0.22
N THR A 78 -0.81 -6.47 1.56
CA THR A 78 -2.00 -6.51 2.41
C THR A 78 -2.29 -5.09 2.90
N PHE A 79 -3.54 -4.67 2.77
CA PHE A 79 -3.99 -3.34 3.18
C PHE A 79 -4.98 -3.44 4.35
N ALA A 80 -4.83 -2.56 5.33
CA ALA A 80 -5.87 -2.29 6.32
C ALA A 80 -6.13 -0.79 6.40
N LEU A 81 -7.40 -0.42 6.46
CA LEU A 81 -7.85 0.96 6.64
C LEU A 81 -8.62 1.04 7.96
N GLU A 82 -8.16 1.86 8.88
CA GLU A 82 -8.77 2.02 10.20
C GLU A 82 -9.15 3.49 10.41
N LEU A 83 -10.43 3.73 10.71
CA LEU A 83 -10.94 5.04 11.08
C LEU A 83 -11.18 5.02 12.58
N GLU A 84 -10.38 5.76 13.34
CA GLU A 84 -10.51 5.79 14.78
C GLU A 84 -11.81 6.49 15.22
N ALA A 85 -12.37 6.02 16.34
CA ALA A 85 -13.58 6.58 16.91
C ALA A 85 -13.43 8.06 17.28
N SER A 86 -14.56 8.76 17.45
CA SER A 86 -14.60 10.16 17.92
C SER A 86 -13.83 11.14 17.02
N GLY A 87 -13.74 10.86 15.72
CA GLY A 87 -13.02 11.70 14.77
C GLY A 87 -11.50 11.60 14.90
N GLY A 88 -10.99 10.49 15.44
CA GLY A 88 -9.57 10.16 15.43
C GLY A 88 -9.02 9.99 14.01
N PRO A 89 -7.69 9.80 13.86
CA PRO A 89 -7.05 9.72 12.55
C PRO A 89 -7.54 8.55 11.68
N LEU A 90 -7.25 8.67 10.39
CA LEU A 90 -7.27 7.57 9.45
C LEU A 90 -5.89 6.90 9.48
N TRP A 91 -5.85 5.57 9.60
CA TRP A 91 -4.64 4.79 9.45
C TRP A 91 -4.72 3.92 8.20
N LEU A 92 -3.74 4.09 7.31
CA LEU A 92 -3.47 3.15 6.24
C LEU A 92 -2.30 2.25 6.66
N ARG A 93 -2.53 0.94 6.75
CA ARG A 93 -1.45 -0.04 6.93
C ARG A 93 -1.19 -0.75 5.62
N ILE A 94 0.08 -0.82 5.23
CA ILE A 94 0.58 -1.58 4.10
C ILE A 94 1.55 -2.62 4.64
N THR A 95 1.22 -3.89 4.52
CA THR A 95 2.00 -5.02 5.05
C THR A 95 2.14 -6.14 4.02
N GLY A 96 2.94 -7.15 4.34
CA GLY A 96 3.13 -8.31 3.47
C GLY A 96 4.09 -9.34 4.07
N GLN A 97 4.56 -10.26 3.21
CA GLN A 97 5.55 -11.29 3.57
C GLN A 97 6.95 -10.69 3.79
N GLU A 98 7.90 -11.53 4.20
CA GLU A 98 9.31 -11.16 4.34
C GLU A 98 9.84 -10.47 3.06
N GLY A 99 10.54 -9.33 3.22
CA GLY A 99 11.02 -8.50 2.10
C GLY A 99 10.08 -7.37 1.67
N VAL A 100 8.85 -7.30 2.20
CA VAL A 100 7.87 -6.28 1.79
C VAL A 100 8.30 -4.86 2.17
N LYS A 101 9.04 -4.70 3.27
CA LYS A 101 9.42 -3.38 3.79
C LYS A 101 10.45 -2.71 2.89
N GLU A 102 11.34 -3.50 2.30
CA GLU A 102 12.33 -3.10 1.33
C GLU A 102 11.64 -2.61 0.05
N VAL A 103 10.61 -3.33 -0.41
CA VAL A 103 9.79 -2.89 -1.54
C VAL A 103 9.05 -1.60 -1.23
N ILE A 104 8.39 -1.50 -0.07
CA ILE A 104 7.69 -0.26 0.33
C ILE A 104 8.67 0.93 0.38
N ARG A 105 9.90 0.75 0.90
CA ARG A 105 10.93 1.80 0.88
C ARG A 105 11.40 2.13 -0.54
N ALA A 106 11.59 1.13 -1.39
CA ALA A 106 12.04 1.35 -2.76
C ALA A 106 10.99 2.11 -3.61
N GLU A 107 9.71 1.76 -3.45
CA GLU A 107 8.62 2.35 -4.23
C GLU A 107 8.16 3.71 -3.68
N PHE A 108 8.15 3.86 -2.35
CA PHE A 108 7.50 5.02 -1.70
C PHE A 108 8.39 5.77 -0.71
N GLY A 109 9.63 5.33 -0.44
CA GLY A 109 10.46 5.86 0.65
C GLY A 109 10.88 7.33 0.51
N GLU A 110 10.85 7.89 -0.70
CA GLU A 110 11.07 9.34 -0.92
C GLU A 110 9.80 10.18 -0.63
N LEU A 111 8.68 9.54 -0.30
CA LEU A 111 7.39 10.18 -0.07
C LEU A 111 6.98 10.23 1.42
N PHE A 112 7.76 9.65 2.35
CA PHE A 112 7.44 9.66 3.79
C PHE A 112 8.65 9.49 4.71
#